data_AF-A0A927U5W7-F1
#
_entry.id   AF-A0A927U5W7-F1
#
_cell.length_a   1.000
_cell.length_b   1.000
_cell.length_c   1.000
_cell.angle_alpha   90.00
_cell.angle_beta   90.00
_cell.angle_gamma   90.00
#
_symmetry.space_group_name_H-M   'P 1'
#
loop_
_entity.id
_entity.type
_entity.pdbx_description
1 polymer ?
#
loop_
_entity_poly.entity_id
_entity_poly.type
_entity_poly.pdbx_seq_one_letter_code
_entity_poly.pdbx_strand_id
1 'polypeptide(L)'
;MENFSSNRQLELNNSPTESKKKLNSKVSLIMSIEDFEEGVRKGIYNDDKGTAYIIINGALNTTYNVYIDRRRITKAGSVVSFEGLLKNYSPEEIQIRYDMKEQKMPSLSIYRDNKTK
;
A
#
# COMPACT_ATOMS: atom_id res chain seq x y z
N MET A 1 29.28 -48.42 2.87
CA MET A 1 29.73 -47.34 1.97
C MET A 1 28.61 -47.19 0.95
N GLU A 2 27.61 -46.34 1.22
CA GLU A 2 27.60 -44.89 0.89
C GLU A 2 27.92 -44.66 -0.61
N ASN A 3 27.17 -43.92 -1.42
CA ASN A 3 26.01 -43.07 -1.19
C ASN A 3 25.44 -42.59 -2.54
N PHE A 4 24.14 -42.28 -2.52
CA PHE A 4 23.37 -41.30 -3.32
C PHE A 4 23.48 -41.22 -4.86
N SER A 5 22.35 -41.48 -5.52
CA SER A 5 21.90 -40.68 -6.66
C SER A 5 20.37 -40.55 -6.65
N SER A 6 19.97 -39.28 -6.65
CA SER A 6 18.61 -38.74 -6.65
C SER A 6 17.79 -39.18 -7.86
N ASN A 7 16.48 -39.27 -7.68
CA ASN A 7 15.44 -38.69 -8.55
C ASN A 7 14.06 -39.13 -8.07
N ARG A 8 13.26 -38.21 -7.53
CA ARG A 8 11.81 -38.42 -7.42
C ARG A 8 11.10 -37.07 -7.53
N GLN A 9 10.56 -36.80 -8.72
CA GLN A 9 9.50 -35.82 -8.92
C GLN A 9 8.15 -36.51 -8.75
N LEU A 10 7.32 -35.85 -7.92
CA LEU A 10 5.89 -35.55 -8.05
C LEU A 10 4.92 -36.67 -8.46
N GLU A 11 3.92 -36.91 -7.62
CA GLU A 11 2.51 -36.65 -7.98
C GLU A 11 1.61 -36.46 -6.74
N LEU A 12 0.92 -35.30 -6.77
CA LEU A 12 -0.43 -34.96 -6.32
C LEU A 12 -1.18 -35.89 -5.34
N ASN A 13 -1.83 -35.31 -4.31
CA ASN A 13 -3.29 -35.39 -4.08
C ASN A 13 -3.78 -34.65 -2.79
N ASN A 14 -4.52 -33.55 -3.03
CA ASN A 14 -5.78 -33.10 -2.38
C ASN A 14 -5.86 -32.62 -0.90
N SER A 15 -5.79 -31.28 -0.75
CA SER A 15 -6.78 -30.36 -0.09
C SER A 15 -7.12 -30.44 1.42
N PRO A 16 -7.74 -29.41 2.07
CA PRO A 16 -7.84 -27.98 1.76
C PRO A 16 -7.69 -27.07 3.02
N THR A 17 -6.78 -26.09 3.03
CA THR A 17 -6.99 -24.83 3.78
C THR A 17 -6.31 -23.69 3.05
N GLU A 18 -6.64 -23.54 1.77
CA GLU A 18 -6.40 -22.28 1.07
C GLU A 18 -7.31 -21.22 1.69
N SER A 19 -6.76 -20.52 2.68
CA SER A 19 -7.19 -19.16 2.98
C SER A 19 -6.91 -18.31 1.74
N LYS A 20 -7.81 -18.38 0.76
CA LYS A 20 -7.86 -17.48 -0.40
C LYS A 20 -8.18 -16.08 0.09
N LYS A 21 -7.21 -15.42 0.73
CA LYS A 21 -7.13 -13.96 0.67
C LYS A 21 -6.72 -13.67 -0.78
N LYS A 22 -7.75 -13.50 -1.63
CA LYS A 22 -7.61 -13.03 -3.02
C LYS A 22 -6.51 -11.98 -3.07
N LEU A 23 -5.49 -12.24 -3.88
CA LEU A 23 -4.47 -11.26 -4.25
C LEU A 23 -5.21 -10.08 -4.90
N ASN A 24 -5.57 -9.07 -4.12
CA ASN A 24 -5.83 -7.76 -4.66
C ASN A 24 -4.45 -7.24 -5.07
N SER A 25 -4.15 -7.23 -6.36
CA SER A 25 -2.99 -6.54 -6.90
C SER A 25 -3.19 -5.04 -6.68
N LYS A 26 -2.94 -4.57 -5.46
CA LYS A 26 -2.91 -3.16 -5.13
C LYS A 26 -1.78 -2.53 -5.93
N VAL A 27 -2.13 -1.68 -6.88
CA VAL A 27 -1.15 -0.82 -7.55
C VAL A 27 -0.51 0.03 -6.46
N SER A 28 0.76 -0.25 -6.19
CA SER A 28 1.56 0.44 -5.19
C SER A 28 2.58 1.28 -5.95
N LEU A 29 2.58 2.59 -5.70
CA LEU A 29 3.52 3.53 -6.32
C LEU A 29 4.55 3.93 -5.26
N ILE A 30 5.83 3.86 -5.59
CA ILE A 30 6.91 4.39 -4.75
C ILE A 30 7.47 5.61 -5.45
N MET A 31 7.53 6.73 -4.74
CA MET A 31 7.97 8.02 -5.28
C MET A 31 8.70 8.85 -4.22
N SER A 32 9.34 9.94 -4.66
CA SER A 32 9.93 10.91 -3.74
C SER A 32 8.85 11.62 -2.91
N ILE A 33 9.25 12.18 -1.78
CA ILE A 33 8.36 12.99 -0.94
C ILE A 33 7.83 14.22 -1.69
N GLU A 34 8.65 14.81 -2.57
CA GLU A 34 8.34 16.00 -3.36
C GLU A 34 7.31 15.69 -4.44
N ASP A 35 7.49 14.60 -5.19
CA ASP A 35 6.52 14.15 -6.20
C ASP A 35 5.17 13.81 -5.57
N PHE A 36 5.22 13.20 -4.38
CA PHE A 36 4.02 12.90 -3.62
C PHE A 36 3.30 14.19 -3.21
N GLU A 37 4.00 15.16 -2.60
CA GLU A 37 3.42 16.43 -2.17
C GLU A 37 2.81 17.21 -3.36
N GLU A 38 3.50 17.22 -4.50
CA GLU A 38 3.01 17.83 -5.73
C GLU A 38 1.74 17.14 -6.26
N GLY A 39 1.71 15.79 -6.22
CA GLY A 39 0.53 15.01 -6.58
C GLY A 39 -0.66 15.25 -5.65
N VAL A 40 -0.42 15.45 -4.35
CA VAL A 40 -1.44 15.84 -3.38
C VAL A 40 -1.96 17.25 -3.68
N ARG A 41 -1.07 18.20 -4.02
CA ARG A 41 -1.45 19.57 -4.40
C ARG A 41 -2.33 19.61 -5.65
N LYS A 42 -2.09 18.70 -6.59
CA LYS A 42 -2.87 18.50 -7.82
C LYS A 42 -4.14 17.64 -7.63
N GLY A 43 -4.38 17.08 -6.43
CA GLY A 43 -5.54 16.22 -6.14
C GLY A 43 -5.48 14.82 -6.76
N ILE A 44 -4.29 14.40 -7.22
CA ILE A 44 -4.04 13.07 -7.78
C ILE A 44 -4.10 12.04 -6.65
N TYR A 45 -3.44 12.34 -5.53
CA TYR A 45 -3.41 11.51 -4.33
C TYR A 45 -4.29 12.12 -3.24
N ASN A 46 -5.15 11.30 -2.62
CA ASN A 46 -6.02 11.70 -1.51
C ASN A 46 -6.40 10.47 -0.67
N ASP A 47 -6.97 10.70 0.51
CA ASP A 47 -7.28 9.61 1.45
C ASP A 47 -8.43 8.72 0.92
N ASP A 48 -9.29 9.23 0.03
CA ASP A 48 -10.37 8.45 -0.59
C ASP A 48 -9.86 7.45 -1.63
N LYS A 49 -8.82 7.82 -2.39
CA LYS A 49 -8.27 7.04 -3.51
C LYS A 49 -7.16 6.08 -3.09
N GLY A 50 -6.55 6.24 -1.91
CA GLY A 50 -5.42 5.41 -1.53
C GLY A 50 -5.00 5.51 -0.07
N THR A 51 -3.84 4.96 0.24
CA THR A 51 -3.21 5.04 1.56
C THR A 51 -1.70 5.21 1.35
N ALA A 52 -1.12 6.20 2.02
CA ALA A 52 0.29 6.50 1.93
C ALA A 52 1.05 5.98 3.15
N TYR A 53 2.29 5.55 2.93
CA TYR A 53 3.23 5.09 3.93
C TYR A 53 4.60 5.68 3.68
N ILE A 54 5.38 5.86 4.75
CA ILE A 54 6.74 6.37 4.65
C ILE A 54 7.71 5.19 4.59
N ILE A 55 8.64 5.27 3.65
CA ILE A 55 9.82 4.42 3.57
C ILE A 55 11.02 5.30 3.95
N ILE A 56 11.86 4.82 4.88
CA ILE A 56 13.09 5.48 5.29
C ILE A 56 14.22 4.47 5.17
N ASN A 57 15.29 4.79 4.45
CA ASN A 57 16.42 3.88 4.22
C ASN A 57 15.99 2.51 3.68
N GLY A 58 15.02 2.50 2.76
CA GLY A 58 14.46 1.28 2.17
C GLY A 58 13.51 0.49 3.09
N ALA A 59 13.31 0.92 4.34
CA ALA A 59 12.42 0.25 5.29
C ALA A 59 11.06 0.95 5.41
N LEU A 60 9.98 0.18 5.26
CA LEU A 60 8.61 0.65 5.47
C LEU A 60 8.39 0.97 6.95
N ASN A 61 8.10 2.23 7.25
CA ASN A 61 7.87 2.72 8.61
C ASN A 61 6.36 2.87 8.88
N THR A 62 5.79 1.87 9.55
CA THR A 62 4.36 1.85 9.93
C THR A 62 4.02 2.70 11.16
N THR A 63 5.03 3.25 11.83
CA THR A 63 4.87 4.13 13.01
C THR A 63 4.43 5.54 12.64
N TYR A 64 4.58 5.92 11.37
CA TYR A 64 4.08 7.17 10.83
C TYR A 64 2.69 6.98 10.26
N ASN A 65 1.75 7.83 10.65
CA ASN A 65 0.44 7.92 9.99
C ASN A 65 0.48 9.10 9.02
N VAL A 66 0.19 8.84 7.75
CA VAL A 66 0.10 9.85 6.70
C VAL A 66 -1.37 10.18 6.46
N TYR A 67 -1.75 11.44 6.67
CA TYR A 67 -3.08 11.97 6.36
C TYR A 67 -2.96 12.86 5.11
N ILE A 68 -3.38 12.34 3.97
CA ILE A 68 -3.08 12.93 2.66
C ILE A 68 -3.84 14.24 2.48
N ASP A 69 -5.15 14.23 2.72
CA ASP A 69 -6.00 15.41 2.50
C ASP A 69 -5.72 16.53 3.50
N ARG A 70 -5.25 16.15 4.69
CA ARG A 70 -4.82 17.07 5.74
C ARG A 70 -3.36 17.52 5.57
N ARG A 71 -2.65 17.01 4.55
CA ARG A 71 -1.24 17.26 4.27
C ARG A 71 -0.36 17.17 5.52
N ARG A 72 -0.63 16.15 6.33
CA ARG A 72 -0.04 16.01 7.66
C ARG A 72 0.46 14.60 7.89
N ILE A 73 1.64 14.50 8.49
CA ILE A 73 2.17 13.25 9.01
C ILE A 73 2.14 13.31 10.54
N THR A 74 1.89 12.17 11.18
CA THR A 74 2.03 12.06 12.65
C THR A 74 2.87 10.88 13.03
N LYS A 75 3.65 11.03 14.11
CA LYS A 75 4.44 9.97 14.73
C LYS A 75 4.30 10.09 16.25
N ALA A 76 3.89 9.01 16.90
CA ALA A 76 3.75 8.97 18.37
C ALA A 76 2.97 10.17 18.97
N GLY A 77 1.90 10.61 18.30
CA GLY A 77 1.07 11.75 18.73
C GLY A 77 1.56 13.13 18.28
N SER A 78 2.81 13.25 17.83
CA SER A 78 3.39 14.51 17.34
C SER A 78 3.09 14.73 15.86
N VAL A 79 2.88 16.00 15.47
CA VAL A 79 2.79 16.43 14.07
C VAL A 79 4.20 16.46 13.48
N VAL A 80 4.38 15.88 12.31
CA VAL A 80 5.59 16.01 11.51
C VAL A 80 5.19 16.56 10.15
N SER A 81 5.81 17.65 9.71
CA SER A 81 5.66 18.15 8.34
C SER A 81 6.59 17.39 7.40
N PHE A 82 6.33 17.44 6.09
CA PHE A 82 7.25 16.90 5.09
C PHE A 82 8.64 17.56 5.19
N GLU A 83 8.68 18.89 5.32
CA GLU A 83 9.91 19.64 5.58
C GLU A 83 10.63 19.17 6.87
N GLY A 84 9.86 18.83 7.92
CA GLY A 84 10.41 18.31 9.17
C GLY A 84 11.07 16.94 9.01
N LEU A 85 10.62 16.11 8.06
CA LEU A 85 11.29 14.86 7.72
C LEU A 85 12.61 15.12 7.01
N LEU A 86 12.62 16.04 6.04
CA LEU A 86 13.82 16.43 5.27
C LEU A 86 14.92 17.09 6.11
N LYS A 87 14.59 17.57 7.33
CA LYS A 87 15.61 18.05 8.29
C LYS A 87 16.39 16.92 8.96
N ASN A 88 15.83 15.72 9.00
CA ASN A 88 16.41 14.57 9.71
C ASN A 88 16.95 13.48 8.77
N TYR A 89 16.57 13.52 7.49
CA TYR A 89 16.93 12.54 6.49
C TYR A 89 17.17 13.24 5.15
N SER A 90 18.06 12.70 4.33
CA SER A 90 18.25 13.22 2.97
C SER A 90 17.03 12.89 2.09
N PRO A 91 16.82 13.64 0.99
CA PRO A 91 15.77 13.32 0.03
C PRO A 91 15.90 11.92 -0.59
N GLU A 92 17.11 11.37 -0.69
CA GLU A 92 17.31 10.01 -1.21
C GLU A 92 16.93 8.93 -0.20
N GLU A 93 16.95 9.24 1.09
CA GLU A 93 16.64 8.32 2.18
C GLU A 93 15.13 8.17 2.42
N ILE A 94 14.31 9.15 1.99
CA ILE A 94 12.86 9.14 2.19
C ILE A 94 12.13 8.88 0.88
N GLN A 95 11.23 7.90 0.92
CA GLN A 95 10.28 7.64 -0.16
C GLN A 95 8.87 7.52 0.41
N ILE A 96 7.86 7.82 -0.41
CA ILE A 96 6.47 7.56 -0.10
C ILE A 96 5.99 6.38 -0.93
N ARG A 97 5.41 5.39 -0.25
CA ARG A 97 4.63 4.33 -0.89
C ARG A 97 3.16 4.71 -0.83
N TYR A 98 2.52 4.83 -1.99
CA TYR A 98 1.09 5.07 -2.12
C TYR A 98 0.40 3.84 -2.69
N ASP A 99 -0.45 3.21 -1.87
CA ASP A 99 -1.26 2.06 -2.26
C ASP A 99 -2.63 2.57 -2.73
N MET A 100 -2.94 2.39 -4.01
CA MET A 100 -4.24 2.77 -4.56
C MET A 100 -5.34 1.84 -4.03
N LYS A 101 -6.44 2.43 -3.59
CA LYS A 101 -7.67 1.71 -3.25
C LYS A 101 -8.38 1.31 -4.53
N GLU A 102 -8.81 0.06 -4.58
CA GLU A 102 -9.63 -0.43 -5.68
C GLU A 102 -11.00 0.28 -5.63
N GLN A 103 -11.31 1.06 -6.67
CA GLN A 103 -12.65 1.64 -6.80
C GLN A 103 -13.61 0.52 -7.18
N LYS A 104 -14.33 0.00 -6.18
CA LYS A 104 -15.45 -0.91 -6.44
C LYS A 104 -16.59 -0.09 -7.03
N MET A 105 -16.71 -0.09 -8.36
CA MET A 105 -17.95 0.36 -8.98
C MET A 105 -19.08 -0.55 -8.47
N PRO A 106 -20.19 -0.01 -7.93
CA PRO A 106 -21.34 -0.83 -7.62
C PRO A 106 -21.81 -1.48 -8.93
N SER A 107 -21.90 -2.81 -8.94
CA SER A 107 -22.46 -3.52 -10.09
C SER A 107 -23.91 -3.07 -10.28
N LEU A 108 -24.34 -2.92 -11.54
CA LEU A 108 -25.71 -2.51 -11.90
C LEU A 108 -26.80 -3.39 -11.24
N SER A 109 -26.45 -4.62 -10.80
CA SER A 109 -27.34 -5.48 -10.04
C SER A 109 -27.80 -4.89 -8.70
N ILE A 110 -26.97 -4.09 -8.01
CA ILE A 110 -27.34 -3.47 -6.72
C ILE A 110 -28.39 -2.36 -6.91
N TYR A 111 -28.40 -1.70 -8.07
CA TYR A 111 -29.37 -0.64 -8.38
C TYR A 111 -30.77 -1.17 -8.69
N ARG A 112 -30.90 -2.44 -9.11
CA ARG A 112 -32.19 -3.02 -9.49
C ARG A 112 -33.04 -3.44 -8.29
N ASP A 113 -32.41 -3.78 -7.16
CA ASP A 113 -33.12 -4.25 -5.96
C ASP A 113 -33.65 -3.13 -5.06
N ASN A 114 -33.19 -1.88 -5.25
CA ASN A 114 -33.61 -0.73 -4.44
C ASN A 114 -34.78 0.08 -5.04
N LYS A 115 -35.33 -0.32 -6.19
CA LYS A 115 -36.47 0.37 -6.85
C LYS A 115 -37.82 -0.37 -6.71
N THR A 116 -37.86 -1.48 -5.98
CA THR A 116 -39.05 -2.34 -5.84
C THR A 116 -39.56 -2.48 -4.39
N LYS A 117 -39.30 -1.49 -3.53
CA LYS A 117 -40.00 -1.36 -2.24
C LYS A 117 -40.76 -0.06 -2.16
#